data_AF-A0A2G5WN85-F1
#
_entry.id   AF-A0A2G5WN85-F1
#
_cell.length_a   1.000
_cell.length_b   1.000
_cell.length_c   1.000
_cell.angle_alpha   90.00
_cell.angle_beta   90.00
_cell.angle_gamma   90.00
#
_symmetry.space_group_name_H-M   'P 1'
#
loop_
_entity.id
_entity.type
_entity.pdbx_description
1 polymer ?
#
loop_
_entity_poly.entity_id
_entity_poly.type
_entity_poly.pdbx_seq_one_letter_code
_entity_poly.pdbx_strand_id
1 'polypeptide(L)'
;MRHKGKIAGEERRQLILRTLQEAGRPVTGGELGELTDVSRQVIVSDINLLKAKKEPIIATNQGYLYTAIPEATEEFERIIVCRHAPEQTEEELNILVDHGVTVKDVRVEHSVYGDVRASILVSNRQEVKAFIAQIQHAKAPYLLNLDDSGIHLHTISAPREEQLQQAQDALKIAGFLVE
;
A
#
# COMPACT_ATOMS: atom_id res chain seq x y z
N MET A 1 3.60 -53.39 11.38
CA MET A 1 3.00 -52.14 10.86
C MET A 1 3.88 -50.98 11.35
N ARG A 2 4.58 -50.28 10.45
CA ARG A 2 5.53 -49.22 10.82
C ARG A 2 4.76 -47.93 11.15
N HIS A 3 4.83 -47.47 12.39
CA HIS A 3 4.45 -46.10 12.76
C HIS A 3 5.56 -45.17 12.24
N LYS A 4 5.36 -44.58 11.04
CA LYS A 4 6.19 -43.46 10.59
C LYS A 4 5.94 -42.30 11.57
N GLY A 5 7.00 -41.81 12.22
CA GLY A 5 6.90 -40.72 13.18
C GLY A 5 6.30 -39.48 12.53
N LYS A 6 5.23 -38.96 13.12
CA LYS A 6 4.64 -37.68 12.69
C LYS A 6 5.71 -36.59 12.84
N ILE A 7 5.91 -35.81 11.78
CA ILE A 7 6.81 -34.65 11.78
C ILE A 7 6.40 -33.72 12.94
N ALA A 8 7.37 -33.19 13.68
CA ALA A 8 7.10 -32.28 14.78
C ALA A 8 6.41 -31.00 14.27
N GLY A 9 5.56 -30.37 15.10
CA GLY A 9 4.74 -29.24 14.64
C GLY A 9 5.53 -28.07 14.05
N GLU A 10 6.69 -27.74 14.62
CA GLU A 10 7.54 -26.66 14.11
C GLU A 10 8.21 -27.04 12.77
N GLU A 11 8.76 -28.25 12.68
CA GLU A 11 9.35 -28.77 11.43
C GLU A 11 8.31 -28.82 10.30
N ARG A 12 7.09 -29.22 10.63
CA ARG A 12 5.97 -29.25 9.69
C ARG A 12 5.63 -27.85 9.18
N ARG A 13 5.53 -26.86 10.07
CA ARG A 13 5.27 -25.46 9.69
C ARG A 13 6.38 -24.90 8.80
N GLN A 14 7.64 -25.22 9.09
CA GLN A 14 8.77 -24.82 8.25
C GLN A 14 8.71 -25.46 6.85
N LEU A 15 8.33 -26.73 6.77
CA LEU A 15 8.14 -27.41 5.48
C LEU A 15 6.98 -26.82 4.68
N ILE A 16 5.85 -26.54 5.34
CA ILE A 16 4.69 -25.86 4.72
C ILE A 16 5.11 -24.50 4.16
N LEU A 17 5.83 -23.71 4.96
CA LEU A 17 6.29 -22.36 4.58
C LEU A 17 7.16 -22.41 3.33
N ARG A 18 8.21 -23.25 3.32
CA ARG A 18 9.10 -23.43 2.16
C ARG A 18 8.35 -23.87 0.91
N THR A 19 7.43 -24.83 1.07
CA THR A 19 6.62 -25.33 -0.05
C THR A 19 5.80 -24.21 -0.69
N LEU A 20 5.18 -23.36 0.14
CA LEU A 20 4.40 -22.23 -0.38
C LEU A 20 5.29 -21.17 -1.03
N GLN A 21 6.49 -20.91 -0.49
CA GLN A 21 7.48 -19.98 -1.05
C GLN A 21 7.99 -20.45 -2.43
N GLU A 22 8.23 -21.75 -2.60
CA GLU A 22 8.78 -22.33 -3.83
C GLU A 22 7.72 -22.58 -4.92
N ALA A 23 6.45 -22.78 -4.54
CA ALA A 23 5.41 -23.22 -5.47
C ALA A 23 5.07 -22.19 -6.56
N GLY A 24 5.15 -20.89 -6.28
CA GLY A 24 4.75 -19.82 -7.22
C GLY A 24 3.28 -19.86 -7.66
N ARG A 25 2.46 -20.71 -7.03
CA ARG A 25 1.02 -20.92 -7.31
C ARG A 25 0.28 -21.23 -6.00
N PRO A 26 -1.06 -21.09 -5.97
CA PRO A 26 -1.84 -21.59 -4.85
C PRO A 26 -1.62 -23.11 -4.64
N VAL A 27 -1.41 -23.50 -3.39
CA VAL A 27 -1.26 -24.90 -2.95
C VAL A 27 -2.41 -25.26 -2.02
N THR A 28 -3.16 -26.31 -2.33
CA THR A 28 -4.34 -26.65 -1.54
C THR A 28 -3.96 -27.22 -0.16
N GLY A 29 -4.87 -27.10 0.81
CA GLY A 29 -4.70 -27.75 2.11
C GLY A 29 -4.68 -29.29 2.04
N GLY A 30 -5.18 -29.87 0.95
CA GLY A 30 -5.04 -31.30 0.66
C GLY A 30 -3.60 -31.66 0.31
N GLU A 31 -3.01 -30.95 -0.67
CA GLU A 31 -1.59 -31.11 -1.06
C GLU A 31 -0.64 -30.95 0.14
N LEU A 32 -0.84 -29.93 0.97
CA LEU A 32 -0.02 -29.73 2.17
C LEU A 32 -0.22 -30.83 3.22
N GLY A 33 -1.44 -31.35 3.35
CA GLY A 33 -1.77 -32.45 4.27
C GLY A 33 -1.10 -33.75 3.87
N GLU A 34 -1.13 -34.09 2.57
CA GLU A 34 -0.43 -35.25 2.01
C GLU A 34 1.08 -35.13 2.16
N LEU A 35 1.64 -33.95 1.88
CA LEU A 35 3.08 -33.67 2.02
C LEU A 35 3.59 -33.88 3.45
N THR A 36 2.75 -33.55 4.44
CA THR A 36 3.15 -33.52 5.86
C THR A 36 2.55 -34.64 6.71
N ASP A 37 1.81 -35.57 6.08
CA ASP A 37 1.12 -36.70 6.71
C ASP A 37 0.16 -36.28 7.85
N VAL A 38 -0.61 -35.20 7.61
CA VAL A 38 -1.63 -34.70 8.55
C VAL A 38 -2.93 -34.37 7.85
N SER A 39 -4.01 -34.26 8.63
CA SER A 39 -5.31 -33.88 8.08
C SER A 39 -5.34 -32.41 7.67
N ARG A 40 -6.24 -32.07 6.75
CA ARG A 40 -6.49 -30.68 6.35
C ARG A 40 -6.81 -29.76 7.53
N GLN A 41 -7.46 -30.25 8.58
CA GLN A 41 -7.74 -29.47 9.80
C GLN A 41 -6.46 -29.06 10.54
N VAL A 42 -5.45 -29.94 10.58
CA VAL A 42 -4.14 -29.60 11.14
C VAL A 42 -3.44 -28.54 10.29
N ILE A 43 -3.51 -28.65 8.95
CA ILE A 43 -2.98 -27.62 8.04
C ILE A 43 -3.62 -26.26 8.28
N VAL A 44 -4.95 -26.19 8.43
CA VAL A 44 -5.65 -24.93 8.73
C VAL A 44 -5.11 -24.31 10.03
N SER A 45 -4.91 -25.12 11.06
CA SER A 45 -4.34 -24.66 12.34
C SER A 45 -2.89 -24.16 12.18
N ASP A 46 -2.05 -24.88 11.44
CA ASP A 46 -0.66 -24.50 11.20
C ASP A 46 -0.54 -23.21 10.37
N ILE A 47 -1.37 -23.04 9.34
CA ILE A 47 -1.43 -21.80 8.55
C ILE A 47 -1.87 -20.62 9.42
N ASN A 48 -2.84 -20.81 10.31
CA ASN A 48 -3.25 -19.76 11.24
C ASN A 48 -2.11 -19.35 12.18
N LEU A 49 -1.30 -20.31 12.66
CA LEU A 49 -0.12 -20.02 13.47
C LEU A 49 0.97 -19.29 12.68
N LEU A 50 1.22 -19.69 11.43
CA LEU A 50 2.16 -18.99 10.55
C LEU A 50 1.72 -17.54 10.27
N LYS A 51 0.43 -17.31 10.00
CA LYS A 51 -0.13 -15.96 9.85
C LYS A 51 -0.01 -15.14 11.13
N ALA A 52 -0.20 -15.75 12.31
CA ALA A 52 0.01 -15.07 13.59
C ALA A 52 1.49 -14.68 13.83
N LYS A 53 2.43 -15.42 13.24
CA LYS A 53 3.86 -15.06 13.16
C LYS A 53 4.17 -14.03 12.05
N LYS A 54 3.14 -13.43 11.43
CA LYS A 54 3.22 -12.45 10.34
C LYS A 54 3.79 -12.99 9.02
N GLU A 55 3.77 -14.30 8.79
CA GLU A 55 4.10 -14.85 7.46
C GLU A 55 3.04 -14.42 6.43
N PRO A 56 3.43 -13.94 5.23
CA PRO A 56 2.52 -13.36 4.25
C PRO A 56 1.79 -14.45 3.43
N ILE A 57 0.88 -15.16 4.09
CA ILE A 57 0.11 -16.28 3.52
C ILE A 57 -1.36 -15.88 3.36
N ILE A 58 -1.87 -15.98 2.13
CA ILE A 58 -3.26 -15.72 1.79
C ILE A 58 -3.99 -17.05 1.56
N ALA A 59 -5.18 -17.19 2.15
CA ALA A 59 -6.10 -18.28 1.83
C ALA A 59 -7.06 -17.82 0.72
N THR A 60 -7.06 -18.55 -0.39
CA THR A 60 -7.96 -18.31 -1.53
C THR A 60 -8.89 -19.51 -1.72
N ASN A 61 -9.87 -19.39 -2.61
CA ASN A 61 -10.70 -20.53 -3.03
C ASN A 61 -9.90 -21.62 -3.78
N GLN A 62 -8.70 -21.31 -4.28
CA GLN A 62 -7.83 -22.22 -5.01
C GLN A 62 -6.71 -22.84 -4.14
N GLY A 63 -6.57 -22.40 -2.89
CA GLY A 63 -5.53 -22.88 -1.98
C GLY A 63 -4.84 -21.75 -1.21
N TYR A 64 -3.76 -22.10 -0.51
CA TYR A 64 -2.88 -21.16 0.19
C TYR A 64 -1.81 -20.65 -0.77
N LEU A 65 -1.57 -19.36 -0.76
CA LEU A 65 -0.52 -18.71 -1.54
C LEU A 65 0.42 -18.01 -0.58
N TYR A 66 1.72 -18.30 -0.69
CA TYR A 66 2.73 -17.43 -0.10
C TYR A 66 2.88 -16.25 -1.03
N THR A 67 2.34 -15.12 -0.60
CA THR A 67 2.58 -13.88 -1.29
C THR A 67 3.89 -13.34 -0.78
N ALA A 68 4.95 -13.45 -1.57
CA ALA A 68 6.00 -12.43 -1.53
C ALA A 68 5.45 -11.11 -2.11
N ILE A 69 4.26 -10.68 -1.65
CA ILE A 69 4.01 -9.25 -1.59
C ILE A 69 5.04 -8.84 -0.54
N PRO A 70 6.01 -7.97 -0.88
CA PRO A 70 6.85 -7.41 0.15
C PRO A 70 5.92 -6.98 1.28
N GLU A 71 6.29 -7.19 2.55
CA GLU A 71 5.75 -6.34 3.63
C GLU A 71 5.46 -4.98 3.02
N ALA A 72 4.27 -4.40 3.17
CA ALA A 72 3.94 -3.05 2.68
C ALA A 72 5.24 -2.23 2.70
N THR A 73 5.91 -2.12 1.54
CA THR A 73 7.38 -1.92 1.50
C THR A 73 7.60 -0.71 2.33
N GLU A 74 8.16 -0.78 3.56
CA GLU A 74 8.02 0.29 4.57
C GLU A 74 8.09 1.63 3.86
N GLU A 75 6.91 2.17 3.50
CA GLU A 75 6.91 3.22 2.49
C GLU A 75 7.31 4.40 3.31
N PHE A 76 8.41 5.05 2.92
CA PHE A 76 8.76 6.28 3.58
C PHE A 76 7.59 7.22 3.35
N GLU A 77 7.02 7.71 4.44
CA GLU A 77 5.91 8.66 4.41
C GLU A 77 6.40 10.01 4.91
N ARG A 78 5.92 11.07 4.26
CA ARG A 78 6.18 12.43 4.68
C ARG A 78 4.93 13.27 4.45
N ILE A 79 4.70 14.20 5.38
CA ILE A 79 3.70 15.24 5.19
C ILE A 79 4.42 16.47 4.65
N ILE A 80 3.93 17.00 3.53
CA ILE A 80 4.42 18.23 2.92
C ILE A 80 3.34 19.30 2.97
N VAL A 81 3.74 20.57 3.06
CA VAL A 81 2.85 21.72 3.01
C VAL A 81 3.03 22.38 1.65
N CYS A 82 1.94 22.51 0.92
CA CYS A 82 1.91 23.04 -0.43
C CYS A 82 1.01 24.27 -0.51
N ARG A 83 1.26 25.12 -1.51
CA ARG A 83 0.46 26.29 -1.83
C ARG A 83 0.48 26.56 -3.33
N HIS A 84 -0.67 26.54 -3.96
CA HIS A 84 -0.86 26.90 -5.37
C HIS A 84 -2.33 27.20 -5.66
N ALA A 85 -2.62 27.70 -6.86
CA ALA A 85 -3.99 27.90 -7.34
C ALA A 85 -4.62 26.57 -7.81
N PRO A 86 -5.97 26.43 -7.81
CA PRO A 86 -6.63 25.17 -8.17
C PRO A 86 -6.26 24.63 -9.55
N GLU A 87 -6.00 25.52 -10.51
CA GLU A 87 -5.63 25.18 -11.89
C GLU A 87 -4.25 24.49 -11.98
N GLN A 88 -3.42 24.64 -10.94
CA GLN A 88 -2.07 24.07 -10.86
C GLN A 88 -2.05 22.67 -10.21
N THR A 89 -3.19 22.18 -9.71
CA THR A 89 -3.28 20.88 -9.02
C THR A 89 -2.79 19.72 -9.90
N GLU A 90 -3.11 19.72 -11.19
CA GLU A 90 -2.64 18.66 -12.09
C GLU A 90 -1.12 18.69 -12.26
N GLU A 91 -0.52 19.87 -12.33
CA GLU A 91 0.93 20.04 -12.45
C GLU A 91 1.65 19.55 -11.19
N GLU A 92 1.16 19.95 -10.01
CA GLU A 92 1.70 19.52 -8.72
C GLU A 92 1.67 17.99 -8.58
N LEU A 93 0.51 17.36 -8.79
CA LEU A 93 0.37 15.91 -8.68
C LEU A 93 1.25 15.19 -9.70
N ASN A 94 1.40 15.72 -10.91
CA ASN A 94 2.29 15.15 -11.92
C ASN A 94 3.76 15.24 -11.49
N ILE A 95 4.22 16.35 -10.89
CA ILE A 95 5.58 16.46 -10.37
C ILE A 95 5.85 15.37 -9.34
N LEU A 96 4.93 15.12 -8.41
CA LEU A 96 5.07 14.09 -7.38
C LEU A 96 5.20 12.69 -8.02
N VAL A 97 4.24 12.30 -8.85
CA VAL A 97 4.21 10.94 -9.42
C VAL A 97 5.35 10.68 -10.41
N ASP A 98 5.87 11.70 -11.08
CA ASP A 98 7.04 11.58 -11.97
C ASP A 98 8.33 11.21 -11.22
N HIS A 99 8.41 11.54 -9.93
CA HIS A 99 9.51 11.12 -9.05
C HIS A 99 9.24 9.76 -8.37
N GLY A 100 8.18 9.06 -8.80
CA GLY A 100 7.77 7.77 -8.25
C GLY A 100 7.21 7.88 -6.83
N VAL A 101 6.64 9.04 -6.50
CA VAL A 101 5.94 9.29 -5.23
C VAL A 101 4.45 9.04 -5.40
N THR A 102 3.84 8.42 -4.39
CA THR A 102 2.39 8.27 -4.29
C THR A 102 1.81 9.39 -3.44
N VAL A 103 0.77 10.06 -3.93
CA VAL A 103 0.00 11.03 -3.15
C VAL A 103 -1.17 10.31 -2.50
N LYS A 104 -1.14 10.14 -1.18
CA LYS A 104 -2.17 9.38 -0.44
C LYS A 104 -3.44 10.20 -0.27
N ASP A 105 -3.30 11.45 0.15
CA ASP A 105 -4.40 12.33 0.51
C ASP A 105 -4.05 13.80 0.39
N VAL A 106 -5.08 14.63 0.54
CA VAL A 106 -4.99 16.07 0.76
C VAL A 106 -5.72 16.43 2.04
N ARG A 107 -5.16 17.38 2.81
CA ARG A 107 -5.74 17.93 4.03
C ARG A 107 -5.71 19.45 4.02
N VAL A 108 -6.77 20.09 4.51
CA VAL A 108 -6.83 21.54 4.76
C VAL A 108 -7.40 21.80 6.15
N GLU A 109 -6.97 22.88 6.77
CA GLU A 109 -7.51 23.33 8.06
C GLU A 109 -8.68 24.30 7.79
N HIS A 110 -9.87 23.96 8.29
CA HIS A 110 -11.07 24.79 8.15
C HIS A 110 -11.50 25.34 9.51
N SER A 111 -11.73 26.66 9.59
CA SER A 111 -12.06 27.36 10.85
C SER A 111 -13.27 26.79 11.62
N VAL A 112 -14.22 26.15 10.92
CA VAL A 112 -15.42 25.55 11.53
C VAL A 112 -15.30 24.04 11.73
N TYR A 113 -14.61 23.32 10.83
CA TYR A 113 -14.63 21.85 10.79
C TYR A 113 -13.32 21.23 11.27
N GLY A 114 -12.29 22.04 11.54
CA GLY A 114 -10.93 21.57 11.80
C GLY A 114 -10.31 20.94 10.55
N ASP A 115 -9.59 19.84 10.74
CA ASP A 115 -8.92 19.11 9.66
C ASP A 115 -9.94 18.43 8.73
N VAL A 116 -10.04 18.92 7.49
CA VAL A 116 -10.79 18.26 6.41
C VAL A 116 -9.81 17.47 5.55
N ARG A 117 -10.03 16.17 5.39
CA ARG A 117 -9.14 15.25 4.64
C ARG A 117 -9.91 14.50 3.55
N ALA A 118 -9.30 14.37 2.38
CA ALA A 118 -9.80 13.55 1.28
C ALA A 118 -8.71 12.65 0.70
N SER A 119 -9.09 11.43 0.33
CA SER A 119 -8.20 10.46 -0.30
C SER A 119 -7.94 10.83 -1.75
N ILE A 120 -6.68 10.74 -2.18
CA ILE A 120 -6.27 10.93 -3.58
C ILE A 120 -5.81 9.58 -4.16
N LEU A 121 -4.84 8.94 -3.52
CA LEU A 121 -4.27 7.63 -3.91
C LEU A 121 -3.89 7.54 -5.39
N VAL A 122 -2.99 8.42 -5.83
CA VAL A 122 -2.42 8.41 -7.19
C VAL A 122 -0.90 8.24 -7.14
N SER A 123 -0.38 7.40 -8.03
CA SER A 123 1.03 7.01 -8.10
C SER A 123 1.63 7.17 -9.52
N ASN A 124 0.84 7.57 -10.51
CA ASN A 124 1.29 7.80 -11.88
C ASN A 124 0.40 8.82 -12.62
N ARG A 125 0.90 9.34 -13.75
CA ARG A 125 0.19 10.35 -14.57
C ARG A 125 -1.19 9.90 -15.07
N GLN A 126 -1.39 8.60 -15.31
CA GLN A 126 -2.70 8.10 -15.76
C GLN A 126 -3.74 8.21 -14.65
N GLU A 127 -3.35 7.86 -13.43
CA GLU A 127 -4.20 7.99 -12.23
C GLU A 127 -4.46 9.46 -11.89
N VAL A 128 -3.45 10.34 -11.99
CA VAL A 128 -3.63 11.80 -11.83
C VAL A 128 -4.70 12.30 -12.81
N LYS A 129 -4.58 11.96 -14.10
CA LYS A 129 -5.55 12.38 -15.12
C LYS A 129 -6.96 11.87 -14.82
N ALA A 130 -7.09 10.62 -14.37
CA ALA A 130 -8.39 10.05 -13.98
C ALA A 130 -9.01 10.79 -12.78
N PHE A 131 -8.19 11.12 -11.78
CA PHE A 131 -8.60 11.89 -10.62
C PHE A 131 -9.08 13.30 -10.98
N ILE A 132 -8.31 14.04 -11.79
CA ILE A 132 -8.70 15.38 -12.26
C ILE A 132 -10.01 15.32 -13.06
N ALA A 133 -10.17 14.33 -13.94
CA ALA A 133 -11.41 14.14 -14.69
C ALA A 133 -12.61 13.85 -13.77
N GLN A 134 -12.42 13.08 -12.70
CA GLN A 134 -13.47 12.80 -11.71
C GLN A 134 -13.92 14.08 -10.99
N ILE A 135 -12.98 14.93 -10.56
CA ILE A 135 -13.30 16.23 -9.93
C ILE A 135 -14.10 17.12 -10.88
N GLN A 136 -13.62 17.27 -12.12
CA GLN A 136 -14.29 18.07 -13.14
C GLN A 136 -15.70 17.57 -13.44
N HIS A 137 -15.88 16.25 -13.56
CA HIS A 137 -17.18 15.63 -13.82
C HIS A 137 -18.16 15.84 -12.66
N ALA A 138 -17.68 15.68 -11.43
CA ALA A 138 -18.48 15.90 -10.22
C ALA A 138 -18.81 17.37 -9.97
N LYS A 139 -18.16 18.31 -10.68
CA LYS A 139 -18.16 19.75 -10.37
C LYS A 139 -17.84 20.02 -8.90
N ALA A 140 -17.01 19.16 -8.32
CA ALA A 140 -16.64 19.25 -6.92
C ALA A 140 -15.57 20.35 -6.77
N PRO A 141 -15.69 21.25 -5.78
CA PRO A 141 -14.60 22.16 -5.46
C PRO A 141 -13.41 21.36 -4.92
N TYR A 142 -12.20 21.82 -5.21
CA TYR A 142 -11.00 21.31 -4.56
C TYR A 142 -11.03 21.66 -3.08
N LEU A 143 -10.44 20.81 -2.22
CA LEU A 143 -10.31 21.13 -0.79
C LEU A 143 -9.47 22.40 -0.57
N LEU A 144 -8.49 22.67 -1.43
CA LEU A 144 -7.69 23.90 -1.37
C LEU A 144 -8.53 25.17 -1.58
N ASN A 145 -9.76 25.09 -2.08
CA ASN A 145 -10.68 26.23 -2.18
C ASN A 145 -11.33 26.62 -0.84
N LEU A 146 -11.12 25.83 0.22
CA LEU A 146 -11.65 26.13 1.55
C LEU A 146 -10.87 27.26 2.26
N ASP A 147 -9.67 27.60 1.76
CA ASP A 147 -8.85 28.71 2.21
C ASP A 147 -8.34 29.50 0.99
N ASP A 148 -8.60 30.81 0.96
CA ASP A 148 -8.13 31.73 -0.08
C ASP A 148 -6.59 31.78 -0.18
N SER A 149 -5.87 31.31 0.83
CA SER A 149 -4.42 31.19 0.83
C SER A 149 -3.89 30.10 -0.12
N GLY A 150 -4.73 29.13 -0.50
CA GLY A 150 -4.37 27.95 -1.28
C GLY A 150 -3.47 26.95 -0.53
N ILE A 151 -3.26 27.14 0.78
CA ILE A 151 -2.41 26.26 1.60
C ILE A 151 -3.14 24.95 1.89
N HIS A 152 -2.44 23.85 1.67
CA HIS A 152 -2.93 22.51 1.96
C HIS A 152 -1.75 21.57 2.26
N LEU A 153 -2.05 20.39 2.78
CA LEU A 153 -1.06 19.37 3.09
C LEU A 153 -1.32 18.11 2.29
N HIS A 154 -0.22 17.45 1.90
CA HIS A 154 -0.26 16.11 1.32
C HIS A 154 0.50 15.13 2.19
N THR A 155 -0.09 13.96 2.40
CA THR A 155 0.67 12.78 2.82
C THR A 155 1.19 12.10 1.57
N ILE A 156 2.51 12.07 1.41
CA ILE A 156 3.19 11.44 0.27
C ILE A 156 3.98 10.22 0.73
N SER A 157 4.07 9.20 -0.13
CA SER A 157 4.84 7.99 0.17
C SER A 157 5.71 7.54 -1.00
N ALA A 158 6.83 6.87 -0.70
CA ALA A 158 7.68 6.28 -1.72
C ALA A 158 8.46 5.06 -1.19
N PRO A 159 8.90 4.14 -2.07
CA PRO A 159 9.72 3.00 -1.69
C PRO A 159 11.13 3.38 -1.18
N ARG A 160 11.60 4.60 -1.50
CA ARG A 160 12.91 5.11 -1.11
C ARG A 160 12.78 6.55 -0.64
N GLU A 161 13.40 6.88 0.50
CA GLU A 161 13.38 8.23 1.06
C GLU A 161 13.94 9.30 0.09
N GLU A 162 14.95 8.93 -0.71
CA GLU A 162 15.53 9.81 -1.73
C GLU A 162 14.48 10.33 -2.73
N GLN A 163 13.48 9.50 -3.08
CA GLN A 163 12.43 9.90 -4.02
C GLN A 163 11.53 10.99 -3.41
N LEU A 164 11.23 10.88 -2.11
CA LEU A 164 10.50 11.94 -1.40
C LEU A 164 11.30 13.24 -1.42
N GLN A 165 12.61 13.16 -1.18
CA GLN A 165 13.48 14.34 -1.17
C GLN A 165 13.54 15.00 -2.55
N GLN A 166 13.78 14.23 -3.61
CA GLN A 166 13.80 14.73 -4.99
C GLN A 166 12.46 15.37 -5.39
N ALA A 167 11.33 14.77 -4.99
CA ALA A 167 10.01 15.32 -5.25
C ALA A 167 9.77 16.66 -4.52
N GLN A 168 10.18 16.79 -3.25
CA GLN A 168 10.12 18.06 -2.52
C GLN A 168 10.99 19.13 -3.17
N ASP A 169 12.21 18.78 -3.58
CA ASP A 169 13.12 19.72 -4.26
C ASP A 169 12.50 20.20 -5.58
N ALA A 170 11.87 19.29 -6.34
CA ALA A 170 11.15 19.64 -7.57
C ALA A 170 9.93 20.55 -7.31
N LEU A 171 9.13 20.26 -6.28
CA LEU A 171 8.02 21.13 -5.88
C LEU A 171 8.50 22.51 -5.42
N LYS A 172 9.63 22.58 -4.73
CA LYS A 172 10.25 23.84 -4.31
C LYS A 172 10.71 24.66 -5.52
N ILE A 173 11.33 24.02 -6.52
CA ILE A 173 11.73 24.67 -7.77
C ILE A 173 10.49 25.19 -8.53
N ALA A 174 9.40 24.42 -8.54
CA ALA A 174 8.12 24.83 -9.15
C ALA A 174 7.37 25.92 -8.35
N GLY A 175 7.80 26.21 -7.12
CA GLY A 175 7.18 27.22 -6.26
C GLY A 175 5.92 26.76 -5.54
N PHE A 176 5.69 25.45 -5.44
CA PHE A 176 4.51 24.87 -4.77
C PHE A 176 4.75 24.53 -3.30
N LEU A 177 5.99 24.25 -2.90
CA LEU A 177 6.31 23.89 -1.52
C LEU A 177 6.39 25.14 -0.61
N VAL A 178 5.80 25.07 0.57
CA VAL A 178 5.88 26.11 1.61
C VAL A 178 6.93 25.70 2.65
N GLU A 179 7.87 26.61 2.95
CA GLU A 179 8.91 26.44 3.99
C GLU A 179 8.43 26.85 5.39
#